data_AF-A0AAW8KS91-F1
#
_entry.id   AF-A0AAW8KS91-F1
#
_cell.length_a   1.000
_cell.length_b   1.000
_cell.length_c   1.000
_cell.angle_alpha   90.00
_cell.angle_beta   90.00
_cell.angle_gamma   90.00
#
_symmetry.space_group_name_H-M   'P 1'
#
loop_
_entity.id
_entity.type
_entity.pdbx_description
1 polymer ?
#
loop_
_entity_poly.entity_id
_entity_poly.type
_entity_poly.pdbx_seq_one_letter_code
_entity_poly.pdbx_strand_id
1 'polypeptide(L)'
;YVGTGGIQYLKNSQIAMQSEDLFISKKLIKVDYLYKNLSNKDVTETILFPLPRIDNFFESDFAHTEELLKSFKIVVDDKNIKPEMHVRTFIQKDEKSPLIDATDEFKQCGFSEKEMLNPWTRTNYDYEYYVDKLKQCKKPQIQKILAKFKKDDVIPWSSQVIYSWKQTFKANGLTKIHH
;
A
#
# COMPACT_ATOMS: atom_id res chain seq x y z
N TYR A 1 -16.39 7.55 -3.56
CA TYR A 1 -16.32 6.53 -2.49
C TYR A 1 -15.23 5.54 -2.86
N VAL A 2 -14.06 5.66 -2.22
CA VAL A 2 -13.00 4.66 -2.32
C VAL A 2 -13.06 3.90 -1.00
N GLY A 3 -13.58 2.68 -1.03
CA GLY A 3 -13.63 1.82 0.13
C GLY A 3 -12.21 1.61 0.65
N THR A 4 -11.95 2.06 1.88
CA THR A 4 -10.74 1.78 2.62
C THR A 4 -10.65 0.27 2.86
N GLY A 5 -9.68 -0.39 2.22
CA GLY A 5 -9.21 -1.73 2.64
C GLY A 5 -9.62 -2.95 1.81
N GLY A 6 -10.33 -2.78 0.68
CA GLY A 6 -10.63 -3.91 -0.21
C GLY A 6 -9.44 -4.31 -1.08
N ILE A 7 -9.30 -5.61 -1.39
CA ILE A 7 -8.37 -6.06 -2.43
C ILE A 7 -8.73 -5.32 -3.72
N GLN A 8 -7.80 -4.55 -4.27
CA GLN A 8 -8.01 -3.87 -5.54
C GLN A 8 -7.75 -4.88 -6.65
N TYR A 9 -8.68 -5.82 -6.83
CA TYR A 9 -8.60 -6.83 -7.88
C TYR A 9 -8.54 -6.15 -9.24
N LEU A 10 -7.53 -6.52 -10.01
CA LEU A 10 -7.51 -6.40 -11.46
C LEU A 10 -8.87 -6.91 -11.98
N LYS A 11 -9.53 -6.12 -12.83
CA LYS A 11 -10.82 -6.43 -13.45
C LYS A 11 -10.70 -7.69 -14.34
N ASN A 12 -10.69 -8.88 -13.75
CA ASN A 12 -10.83 -10.12 -14.50
C ASN A 12 -12.28 -10.59 -14.40
N SER A 13 -13.03 -10.52 -15.50
CA SER A 13 -14.43 -10.94 -15.58
C SER A 13 -14.65 -12.44 -15.35
N GLN A 14 -13.59 -13.25 -15.33
CA GLN A 14 -13.64 -14.68 -15.06
C GLN A 14 -13.48 -15.01 -13.57
N ILE A 15 -13.03 -14.08 -12.73
CA ILE A 15 -12.87 -14.32 -11.28
C ILE A 15 -13.91 -13.48 -10.55
N ALA A 16 -14.88 -14.14 -9.92
CA ALA A 16 -15.95 -13.48 -9.19
C ALA A 16 -15.76 -13.63 -7.68
N MET A 17 -15.67 -12.51 -6.95
CA MET A 17 -15.76 -12.50 -5.50
C MET A 17 -17.18 -12.95 -5.09
N GLN A 18 -17.27 -13.99 -4.28
CA GLN A 18 -18.51 -14.56 -3.77
C GLN A 18 -18.85 -14.00 -2.38
N SER A 19 -17.84 -13.83 -1.52
CA SER A 19 -17.99 -13.22 -0.20
C SER A 19 -16.70 -12.53 0.24
N GLU A 20 -16.88 -11.55 1.12
CA GLU A 20 -15.84 -10.87 1.90
C GLU A 20 -16.35 -10.78 3.34
N ASP A 21 -15.61 -11.36 4.28
CA ASP A 21 -15.92 -11.33 5.71
C ASP A 21 -14.78 -10.62 6.44
N LEU A 22 -15.02 -9.36 6.81
CA LEU A 22 -14.08 -8.51 7.54
C LEU A 22 -14.34 -8.60 9.06
N PHE A 23 -13.32 -9.04 9.80
CA PHE A 23 -13.30 -9.03 11.25
C PHE A 23 -12.27 -8.01 11.76
N ILE A 24 -12.73 -7.06 12.58
CA ILE A 24 -11.86 -6.04 13.20
C ILE A 24 -12.05 -6.10 14.72
N SER A 25 -10.92 -6.20 15.42
CA SER A 25 -10.83 -6.06 16.86
C SER A 25 -9.61 -5.22 17.22
N LYS A 26 -9.47 -4.84 18.49
CA LYS A 26 -8.29 -4.11 18.98
C LYS A 26 -6.95 -4.83 18.74
N LYS A 27 -6.97 -6.15 18.54
CA LYS A 27 -5.76 -7.00 18.46
C LYS A 27 -5.60 -7.72 17.12
N LEU A 28 -6.65 -7.77 16.31
CA LEU A 28 -6.68 -8.58 15.10
C LEU A 28 -7.57 -7.92 14.06
N ILE A 29 -7.00 -7.77 12.87
CA ILE A 29 -7.73 -7.54 11.63
C ILE A 29 -7.59 -8.83 10.84
N LYS A 30 -8.71 -9.40 10.40
CA LYS A 30 -8.76 -10.61 9.58
C LYS A 30 -9.76 -10.38 8.47
N VAL A 31 -9.42 -10.80 7.26
CA VAL A 31 -10.36 -10.79 6.13
C VAL A 31 -10.37 -12.15 5.45
N ASP A 32 -11.56 -12.72 5.32
CA ASP A 32 -11.78 -13.96 4.59
C ASP A 32 -12.47 -13.65 3.26
N TYR A 33 -11.94 -14.17 2.17
CA TYR A 33 -12.53 -14.05 0.84
C TYR A 33 -12.83 -15.42 0.26
N LEU A 34 -13.92 -15.49 -0.47
CA LEU A 34 -14.24 -16.62 -1.34
C LEU A 34 -14.32 -16.15 -2.78
N TYR A 35 -13.49 -16.70 -3.64
CA TYR A 35 -13.50 -16.43 -5.08
C TYR A 35 -13.99 -17.63 -5.88
N LYS A 36 -14.68 -17.37 -6.99
CA LYS A 36 -15.08 -18.37 -7.97
C LYS A 36 -14.42 -18.07 -9.31
N ASN A 37 -13.73 -19.05 -9.88
CA ASN A 37 -13.39 -19.01 -11.30
C ASN A 37 -14.63 -19.45 -12.12
N LEU A 38 -15.09 -18.58 -13.01
CA LEU A 38 -16.23 -18.78 -13.91
C LEU A 38 -15.83 -19.42 -15.25
N SER A 39 -14.53 -19.62 -15.48
CA SER A 39 -14.02 -20.23 -16.70
C SER A 39 -13.79 -21.73 -16.56
N ASN A 40 -13.68 -22.40 -17.70
CA ASN A 40 -13.36 -23.82 -17.82
C ASN A 40 -11.84 -24.11 -17.82
N LYS A 41 -11.01 -23.11 -17.51
CA LYS A 41 -9.55 -23.24 -17.43
C LYS A 41 -9.00 -22.62 -16.17
N ASP A 42 -7.82 -23.04 -15.76
CA ASP A 42 -7.10 -22.37 -14.68
C ASP A 42 -6.77 -20.93 -15.11
N VAL A 43 -6.95 -19.99 -14.18
CA VAL A 43 -6.67 -18.57 -14.38
C VAL A 43 -5.66 -18.14 -13.32
N THR A 44 -4.54 -17.56 -13.75
CA THR A 44 -3.53 -17.03 -12.84
C THR A 44 -3.55 -15.51 -12.87
N GLU A 45 -3.70 -14.89 -11.71
CA GLU A 45 -3.71 -13.44 -11.53
C GLU A 45 -2.69 -12.99 -10.49
N THR A 46 -2.29 -11.72 -10.56
CA THR A 46 -1.54 -11.07 -9.47
C THR A 46 -2.54 -10.37 -8.56
N ILE A 47 -2.62 -10.82 -7.31
CA ILE A 47 -3.48 -10.19 -6.31
C ILE A 47 -2.72 -9.03 -5.67
N LEU A 48 -3.42 -7.92 -5.40
CA LEU A 48 -2.87 -6.72 -4.76
C LEU A 48 -3.70 -6.34 -3.54
N PHE A 49 -3.11 -6.42 -2.36
CA PHE A 49 -3.73 -5.98 -1.10
C PHE A 49 -3.08 -4.69 -0.60
N PRO A 50 -3.66 -3.51 -0.91
CA PRO A 50 -3.15 -2.24 -0.43
C PRO A 50 -3.59 -1.96 1.01
N LEU A 51 -2.63 -1.63 1.86
CA LEU A 51 -2.93 -1.03 3.16
C LEU A 51 -3.35 0.45 3.01
N PRO A 52 -3.98 1.06 4.02
CA PRO A 52 -4.28 2.49 4.02
C PRO A 52 -3.03 3.34 3.86
N ARG A 53 -3.13 4.49 3.21
CA ARG A 53 -2.00 5.43 3.12
C ARG A 53 -1.76 6.08 4.49
N ILE A 54 -0.51 6.17 4.92
CA ILE A 54 -0.12 6.78 6.21
C ILE A 54 0.77 8.00 5.93
N ASP A 55 0.43 9.15 6.50
CA ASP A 55 1.17 10.39 6.32
C ASP A 55 2.44 10.42 7.19
N ASN A 56 3.49 11.05 6.69
CA ASN A 56 4.76 11.23 7.41
C ASN A 56 4.72 12.34 8.47
N PHE A 57 3.58 13.00 8.67
CA PHE A 57 3.42 13.97 9.77
C PHE A 57 3.29 13.28 11.13
N PHE A 58 3.61 14.03 12.18
CA PHE A 58 3.87 13.53 13.54
C PHE A 58 2.74 13.79 14.54
N GLU A 59 1.52 14.09 14.09
CA GLU A 59 0.38 14.27 14.97
C GLU A 59 -0.58 13.09 14.86
N SER A 60 -0.35 12.04 15.67
CA SER A 60 -1.40 11.12 16.16
C SER A 60 -0.79 9.94 16.91
N ASP A 61 -1.50 9.51 17.96
CA ASP A 61 -1.38 8.24 18.69
C ASP A 61 -1.61 7.03 17.75
N PHE A 62 -0.73 6.83 16.78
CA PHE A 62 -0.79 5.66 15.92
C PHE A 62 -0.25 4.42 16.64
N ALA A 63 -0.98 3.32 16.50
CA ALA A 63 -0.58 1.99 16.97
C ALA A 63 0.79 1.58 16.41
N HIS A 64 1.45 0.58 17.02
CA HIS A 64 2.71 0.00 16.55
C HIS A 64 2.56 -0.64 15.16
N THR A 65 2.59 0.18 14.11
CA THR A 65 2.33 -0.18 12.72
C THR A 65 3.41 -1.08 12.12
N GLU A 66 4.62 -1.08 12.68
CA GLU A 66 5.67 -2.04 12.29
C GLU A 66 5.26 -3.49 12.58
N GLU A 67 4.63 -3.75 13.73
CA GLU A 67 4.15 -5.09 14.09
C GLU A 67 3.01 -5.52 13.15
N LEU A 68 2.14 -4.59 12.77
CA LEU A 68 1.10 -4.83 11.76
C LEU A 68 1.72 -5.27 10.42
N LEU A 69 2.76 -4.58 9.94
CA LEU A 69 3.44 -4.97 8.71
C LEU A 69 4.11 -6.35 8.78
N LYS A 70 4.66 -6.72 9.94
CA LYS A 70 5.32 -8.02 10.15
C LYS A 70 4.34 -9.17 10.37
N SER A 71 3.12 -8.87 10.84
CA SER A 71 2.10 -9.87 11.16
C SER A 71 1.22 -10.25 9.96
N PHE A 72 1.32 -9.52 8.85
CA PHE A 72 0.57 -9.84 7.63
C PHE A 72 0.93 -11.23 7.10
N LYS A 73 -0.09 -12.07 6.95
CA LYS A 73 0.02 -13.46 6.47
C LYS A 73 -1.06 -13.70 5.46
N ILE A 74 -0.82 -14.62 4.53
CA ILE A 74 -1.83 -15.04 3.56
C ILE A 74 -1.93 -16.55 3.63
N VAL A 75 -3.16 -17.06 3.75
CA VAL A 75 -3.47 -18.48 3.63
C VAL A 75 -4.43 -18.65 2.46
N VAL A 76 -4.06 -19.47 1.49
CA VAL A 76 -4.88 -19.82 0.33
C VAL A 76 -5.16 -21.31 0.36
N ASP A 77 -6.43 -21.70 0.43
CA ASP A 77 -6.86 -23.10 0.53
C ASP A 77 -5.97 -23.90 1.51
N ASP A 78 -5.86 -23.37 2.74
CA ASP A 78 -5.07 -23.90 3.87
C ASP A 78 -3.54 -23.88 3.70
N LYS A 79 -3.01 -23.21 2.67
CA LYS A 79 -1.56 -23.08 2.40
C LYS A 79 -1.06 -21.66 2.63
N ASN A 80 -0.01 -21.52 3.42
CA ASN A 80 0.66 -20.23 3.61
C ASN A 80 1.32 -19.77 2.31
N ILE A 81 1.06 -18.52 1.93
CA ILE A 81 1.71 -17.83 0.82
C ILE A 81 2.56 -16.69 1.38
N LYS A 82 3.77 -16.55 0.85
CA LYS A 82 4.63 -15.40 1.12
C LYS A 82 4.36 -14.31 0.08
N PRO A 83 3.73 -13.18 0.45
CA PRO A 83 3.58 -12.06 -0.46
C PRO A 83 4.90 -11.33 -0.68
N GLU A 84 4.98 -10.62 -1.79
CA GLU A 84 5.91 -9.53 -2.02
C GLU A 84 5.33 -8.25 -1.41
N MET A 85 6.15 -7.46 -0.72
CA MET A 85 5.78 -6.15 -0.20
C MET A 85 6.31 -5.07 -1.14
N HIS A 86 5.46 -4.10 -1.48
CA HIS A 86 5.81 -2.93 -2.26
C HIS A 86 5.49 -1.67 -1.46
N VAL A 87 6.33 -0.65 -1.57
CA VAL A 87 6.11 0.65 -0.92
C VAL A 87 5.93 1.71 -2.00
N ARG A 88 4.81 2.43 -1.93
CA ARG A 88 4.52 3.61 -2.75
C ARG A 88 4.58 4.86 -1.88
N THR A 89 5.06 5.96 -2.46
CA THR A 89 5.06 7.27 -1.80
C THR A 89 4.23 8.24 -2.59
N PHE A 90 3.57 9.14 -1.87
CA PHE A 90 2.71 10.15 -2.48
C PHE A 90 2.95 11.51 -1.86
N ILE A 91 2.84 12.56 -2.66
CA ILE A 91 2.86 13.96 -2.23
C ILE A 91 1.48 14.56 -2.47
N GLN A 92 0.93 15.22 -1.46
CA GLN A 92 -0.34 15.94 -1.55
C GLN A 92 -0.26 17.22 -0.73
N LYS A 93 -0.29 18.38 -1.40
CA LYS A 93 -0.11 19.68 -0.74
C LYS A 93 -1.16 19.95 0.36
N ASP A 94 -2.41 19.61 0.07
CA ASP A 94 -3.56 19.73 0.97
C ASP A 94 -4.69 18.80 0.46
N GLU A 95 -5.75 18.62 1.24
CA GLU A 95 -6.87 17.74 0.91
C GLU A 95 -7.57 18.09 -0.42
N LYS A 96 -7.48 19.34 -0.87
CA LYS A 96 -8.11 19.82 -2.11
C LYS A 96 -7.19 19.63 -3.33
N SER A 97 -5.91 19.42 -3.10
CA SER A 97 -4.90 19.20 -4.14
C SER A 97 -4.90 17.75 -4.60
N PRO A 98 -4.57 17.49 -5.88
CA PRO A 98 -4.47 16.12 -6.38
C PRO A 98 -3.35 15.38 -5.66
N LEU A 99 -3.62 14.11 -5.35
CA LEU A 99 -2.60 13.18 -4.88
C LEU A 99 -1.65 12.85 -6.03
N ILE A 100 -0.35 13.06 -5.81
CA ILE A 100 0.70 12.75 -6.78
C ILE A 100 1.38 11.47 -6.31
N ASP A 101 1.34 10.40 -7.10
CA ASP A 101 2.25 9.27 -6.92
C ASP A 101 3.67 9.74 -7.25
N ALA A 102 4.55 9.70 -6.25
CA ALA A 102 5.93 10.15 -6.32
C ALA A 102 6.91 8.99 -6.07
N THR A 103 6.45 7.74 -6.21
CA THR A 103 7.22 6.53 -5.85
C THR A 103 8.55 6.47 -6.60
N ASP A 104 8.53 6.71 -7.91
CA ASP A 104 9.74 6.67 -8.72
C ASP A 104 10.63 7.88 -8.48
N GLU A 105 10.05 9.05 -8.23
CA GLU A 105 10.77 10.27 -7.88
C GLU A 105 11.54 10.08 -6.57
N PHE A 106 10.93 9.51 -5.53
CA PHE A 106 11.62 9.20 -4.27
C PHE A 106 12.82 8.26 -4.52
N LYS A 107 12.64 7.18 -5.27
CA LYS A 107 13.74 6.26 -5.62
C LYS A 107 14.85 6.98 -6.38
N GLN A 108 14.50 7.80 -7.38
CA GLN A 108 15.46 8.57 -8.19
C GLN A 108 16.17 9.67 -7.39
N CYS A 109 15.58 10.13 -6.28
CA CYS A 109 16.17 11.06 -5.32
C CYS A 109 17.00 10.35 -4.23
N GLY A 110 17.20 9.02 -4.35
CA GLY A 110 18.05 8.25 -3.46
C GLY A 110 17.39 7.84 -2.14
N PHE A 111 16.06 7.87 -2.05
CA PHE A 111 15.35 7.29 -0.92
C PHE A 111 15.40 5.76 -1.03
N SER A 112 15.86 5.13 0.05
CA SER A 112 15.76 3.69 0.25
C SER A 112 14.33 3.29 0.58
N GLU A 113 14.00 2.02 0.40
CA GLU A 113 12.69 1.48 0.78
C GLU A 113 12.39 1.68 2.27
N LYS A 114 13.41 1.53 3.14
CA LYS A 114 13.27 1.80 4.59
C LYS A 114 12.87 3.24 4.86
N GLU A 115 13.45 4.20 4.15
CA GLU A 115 13.09 5.62 4.28
C GLU A 115 11.69 5.88 3.74
N MET A 116 11.34 5.29 2.60
CA MET A 116 9.99 5.36 2.04
C MET A 116 8.96 4.70 2.96
N LEU A 117 9.34 3.73 3.79
CA LEU A 117 8.45 3.06 4.73
C LEU A 117 8.30 3.81 6.07
N ASN A 118 9.02 4.93 6.28
CA ASN A 118 9.04 5.62 7.56
C ASN A 118 7.66 6.00 8.14
N PRO A 119 6.63 6.39 7.35
CA PRO A 119 5.30 6.66 7.91
C PRO A 119 4.69 5.46 8.63
N TRP A 120 5.08 4.24 8.24
CA TRP A 120 4.66 2.99 8.86
C TRP A 120 5.59 2.50 9.98
N THR A 121 6.89 2.70 9.87
CA THR A 121 7.84 2.12 10.83
C THR A 121 8.32 3.10 11.88
N ARG A 122 8.19 4.41 11.62
CA ARG A 122 8.62 5.51 12.48
C ARG A 122 10.06 5.33 12.99
N THR A 123 10.95 4.87 12.11
CA THR A 123 12.36 4.66 12.43
C THR A 123 13.16 5.96 12.53
N ASN A 124 12.68 7.05 11.92
CA ASN A 124 13.25 8.38 12.05
C ASN A 124 12.12 9.41 12.24
N TYR A 125 12.22 10.20 13.30
CA TYR A 125 11.28 11.27 13.65
C TYR A 125 11.72 12.64 13.15
N ASP A 126 12.93 12.75 12.60
CA ASP A 126 13.41 13.96 11.95
C ASP A 126 12.66 14.16 10.64
N TYR A 127 11.64 15.00 10.70
CA TYR A 127 10.85 15.39 9.54
C TYR A 127 11.69 16.15 8.50
N GLU A 128 12.60 17.01 8.97
CA GLU A 128 13.42 17.89 8.14
C GLU A 128 14.36 17.06 7.26
N TYR A 129 14.90 15.95 7.78
CA TYR A 129 15.70 14.99 7.02
C TYR A 129 15.05 14.59 5.68
N TYR A 130 13.75 14.25 5.70
CA TYR A 130 13.04 13.82 4.49
C TYR A 130 12.78 14.99 3.54
N VAL A 131 12.42 16.15 4.08
CA VAL A 131 12.15 17.37 3.32
C VAL A 131 13.41 17.89 2.64
N ASP A 132 14.53 17.95 3.36
CA ASP A 132 15.80 18.40 2.83
C ASP A 132 16.29 17.50 1.71
N LYS A 133 16.17 16.18 1.88
CA LYS A 133 16.52 15.22 0.85
C LYS A 133 15.66 15.38 -0.41
N LEU A 134 14.36 15.68 -0.29
CA LEU A 134 13.51 16.03 -1.43
C LEU A 134 13.95 17.35 -2.08
N LYS A 135 14.18 18.41 -1.29
CA LYS A 135 14.59 19.74 -1.78
C LYS A 135 15.95 19.71 -2.51
N GLN A 136 16.89 18.88 -2.06
CA GLN A 136 18.21 18.71 -2.66
C GLN A 136 18.17 17.91 -3.98
N CYS A 137 17.09 17.19 -4.25
CA CYS A 137 16.99 16.34 -5.42
C CYS A 137 16.77 17.16 -6.71
N LYS A 138 17.74 17.13 -7.62
CA LYS A 138 17.74 17.91 -8.86
C LYS A 138 16.92 17.30 -10.02
N LYS A 139 16.13 16.26 -9.76
CA LYS A 139 15.34 15.60 -10.82
C LYS A 139 14.22 16.54 -11.32
N PRO A 140 13.99 16.68 -12.63
CA PRO A 140 13.01 17.65 -13.14
C PRO A 140 11.59 17.44 -12.60
N GLN A 141 11.16 16.18 -12.46
CA GLN A 141 9.81 15.86 -11.97
C GLN A 141 9.62 16.27 -10.51
N ILE A 142 10.59 15.98 -9.63
CA ILE A 142 10.48 16.41 -8.23
C ILE A 142 10.52 17.93 -8.13
N GLN A 143 11.40 18.62 -8.89
CA GLN A 143 11.46 20.08 -8.90
C GLN A 143 10.12 20.71 -9.34
N LYS A 144 9.44 20.11 -10.33
CA LYS A 144 8.09 20.51 -10.75
C LYS A 144 7.03 20.30 -9.67
N ILE A 145 7.12 19.21 -8.90
CA ILE A 145 6.24 18.96 -7.75
C ILE A 145 6.52 20.01 -6.66
N LEU A 146 7.79 20.23 -6.33
CA LEU A 146 8.24 21.15 -5.27
C LEU A 146 7.96 22.62 -5.59
N ALA A 147 7.91 23.02 -6.86
CA ALA A 147 7.52 24.37 -7.28
C ALA A 147 6.10 24.78 -6.84
N LYS A 148 5.26 23.82 -6.43
CA LYS A 148 3.92 24.08 -5.86
C LYS A 148 3.96 24.49 -4.39
N PHE A 149 5.11 24.37 -3.74
CA PHE A 149 5.36 24.67 -2.33
C PHE A 149 6.19 25.95 -2.21
N LYS A 150 5.91 26.76 -1.20
CA LYS A 150 6.77 27.92 -0.85
C LYS A 150 8.08 27.42 -0.23
N LYS A 151 9.08 28.31 -0.15
CA LYS A 151 10.42 27.99 0.36
C LYS A 151 10.39 27.33 1.76
N ASP A 152 9.55 27.87 2.62
CA ASP A 152 9.42 27.46 4.02
C ASP A 152 8.23 26.52 4.24
N ASP A 153 7.56 26.10 3.16
CA ASP A 153 6.50 25.10 3.26
C ASP A 153 7.12 23.76 3.64
N VAL A 154 6.39 23.08 4.50
CA VAL A 154 6.50 21.66 4.71
C VAL A 154 6.09 20.91 3.44
N ILE A 155 6.66 19.75 3.14
CA ILE A 155 6.28 18.91 2.00
C ILE A 155 5.54 17.66 2.51
N PRO A 156 4.20 17.71 2.67
CA PRO A 156 3.41 16.54 3.03
C PRO A 156 3.71 15.39 2.07
N TRP A 157 4.08 14.26 2.66
CA TRP A 157 4.17 13.02 1.92
C TRP A 157 3.70 11.88 2.80
N SER A 158 3.40 10.77 2.14
CA SER A 158 2.75 9.63 2.75
C SER A 158 3.16 8.35 2.06
N SER A 159 2.96 7.23 2.75
CA SER A 159 3.36 5.91 2.25
C SER A 159 2.22 4.94 2.26
N GLN A 160 2.18 4.10 1.23
CA GLN A 160 1.26 2.99 1.13
C GLN A 160 2.06 1.70 0.93
N VAL A 161 1.76 0.71 1.78
CA VAL A 161 2.24 -0.65 1.57
C VAL A 161 1.22 -1.42 0.73
N ILE A 162 1.71 -2.18 -0.25
CA ILE A 162 0.91 -3.10 -1.06
C ILE A 162 1.54 -4.48 -0.97
N TYR A 163 0.77 -5.47 -0.54
CA TYR A 163 1.18 -6.86 -0.63
C TYR A 163 0.71 -7.45 -1.95
N SER A 164 1.55 -8.22 -2.63
CA SER A 164 1.19 -8.90 -3.87
C SER A 164 1.62 -10.35 -3.92
N TRP A 165 0.83 -11.19 -4.58
CA TRP A 165 1.20 -12.57 -4.86
C TRP A 165 0.50 -13.07 -6.12
N LYS A 166 1.09 -14.10 -6.76
CA LYS A 166 0.41 -14.81 -7.85
C LYS A 166 -0.57 -15.83 -7.27
N GLN A 167 -1.80 -15.79 -7.72
CA GLN A 167 -2.85 -16.73 -7.36
C GLN A 167 -3.36 -17.47 -8.60
N THR A 168 -3.39 -18.80 -8.54
CA THR A 168 -4.06 -19.62 -9.56
C THR A 168 -5.42 -20.05 -9.04
N PHE A 169 -6.48 -19.64 -9.73
CA PHE A 169 -7.85 -20.08 -9.48
C PHE A 169 -8.17 -21.27 -10.38
N LYS A 170 -8.54 -22.41 -9.79
CA LYS A 170 -8.85 -23.63 -10.55
C LYS A 170 -10.10 -23.46 -11.40
N ALA A 171 -10.12 -24.05 -12.58
CA ALA A 171 -11.28 -24.05 -13.49
C ALA A 171 -12.57 -24.42 -12.74
N ASN A 172 -13.61 -23.59 -12.86
CA ASN A 172 -14.88 -23.76 -12.13
C ASN A 172 -14.72 -23.98 -10.60
N GLY A 173 -13.58 -23.60 -10.03
CA GLY A 173 -13.21 -23.86 -8.64
C GLY A 173 -13.53 -22.68 -7.73
N LEU A 174 -13.71 -22.99 -6.45
CA LEU A 174 -13.69 -22.01 -5.38
C LEU A 174 -12.28 -21.92 -4.80
N THR A 175 -11.86 -20.71 -4.43
CA THR A 175 -10.59 -20.45 -3.76
C THR A 175 -10.87 -19.61 -2.53
N LYS A 176 -10.42 -20.10 -1.37
CA LYS A 176 -10.50 -19.38 -0.09
C LYS A 176 -9.18 -18.65 0.14
N ILE A 177 -9.26 -17.36 0.48
CA ILE A 177 -8.10 -16.54 0.80
C ILE A 177 -8.34 -15.89 2.16
N HIS A 178 -7.40 -16.07 3.07
CA HIS A 178 -7.42 -15.51 4.42
C HIS A 178 -6.19 -14.63 4.60
N HIS A 179 -6.34 -13.45 5.18
CA HIS A 179 -5.21 -12.63 5.62
C HIS A 179 -5.50 -11.85 6.91
#